data_AF-A0A813ZXH5-F1
#
_entry.id   AF-A0A813ZXH5-F1
#
_cell.length_a   1.000
_cell.length_b   1.000
_cell.length_c   1.000
_cell.angle_alpha   90.00
_cell.angle_beta   90.00
_cell.angle_gamma   90.00
#
_symmetry.space_group_name_H-M   'P 1'
#
loop_
_entity.id
_entity.type
_entity.pdbx_description
1 polymer ?
#
loop_
_entity_poly.entity_id
_entity_poly.type
_entity_poly.pdbx_seq_one_letter_code
_entity_poly.pdbx_strand_id
1 'polypeptide(L)'
;MCFFGDIYSILYWCTSTSSETVIQNRINEALNSMLLGQVVKWLSNTCRNDHTPEVAVREYCRHSAVHWFHTPERQRILGAAIDLGFACLVFQASDKTTKCWSNEGDIYQNRDVYYILKGLEGFFKDYPELISLPRYTFGSSSGGIFSSVFAINQQYPIHGQVIYTSIILPVILHKHIKNGNYPTTVWIHMLRDIEFASAQRIDMSKEILRKQNISCTSFPIEPSQLTSTIFHDRQPVITHAASQFLYSQLRQYRWLNNYNYMLHNPRQKLTWQGFLFAMVINQTMSKEVFDNIHTHKPEIYELLNTFYGEHEISHERSYEALKWLLDNSNK
;
A
#
# COMPACT_ATOMS: atom_id res chain seq x y z
N MET A 1 4.11 -14.85 15.24
CA MET A 1 4.51 -13.43 15.28
C MET A 1 3.69 -12.69 14.24
N CYS A 2 3.07 -11.57 14.59
CA CYS A 2 2.38 -10.71 13.63
C CYS A 2 3.25 -9.47 13.41
N PHE A 3 3.64 -9.23 12.16
CA PHE A 3 4.46 -8.08 11.77
C PHE A 3 3.85 -7.41 10.56
N PHE A 4 3.64 -6.10 10.70
CA PHE A 4 3.24 -5.12 9.68
C PHE A 4 1.91 -5.39 8.95
N GLY A 5 1.27 -4.31 8.51
CA GLY A 5 -0.17 -4.30 8.30
C GLY A 5 -0.63 -3.04 7.61
N ASP A 6 -0.34 -2.99 6.33
CA ASP A 6 -1.02 -2.09 5.43
C ASP A 6 -2.40 -2.64 5.05
N ILE A 7 -3.28 -1.70 4.74
CA ILE A 7 -4.67 -1.94 4.43
C ILE A 7 -4.81 -2.50 3.02
N TYR A 8 -5.66 -3.50 2.86
CA TYR A 8 -6.03 -4.09 1.57
C TYR A 8 -6.79 -3.09 0.69
N SER A 9 -6.35 -2.98 -0.55
CA SER A 9 -6.93 -2.11 -1.56
C SER A 9 -7.54 -2.92 -2.69
N ILE A 10 -8.82 -2.64 -2.91
CA ILE A 10 -9.48 -2.57 -4.21
C ILE A 10 -9.77 -3.92 -4.87
N LEU A 11 -11.07 -4.19 -5.06
CA LEU A 11 -11.52 -4.95 -6.22
C LEU A 11 -11.53 -4.03 -7.44
N TYR A 12 -10.51 -4.19 -8.27
CA TYR A 12 -10.31 -3.37 -9.46
C TYR A 12 -11.30 -3.78 -10.56
N TRP A 13 -12.10 -2.86 -11.11
CA TRP A 13 -13.04 -3.07 -12.24
C TRP A 13 -12.51 -2.41 -13.51
N CYS A 14 -12.61 -3.04 -14.70
CA CYS A 14 -12.20 -2.46 -15.99
C CYS A 14 -13.40 -2.17 -16.92
N THR A 15 -13.61 -0.92 -17.34
CA THR A 15 -14.65 -0.50 -18.30
C THR A 15 -14.22 -0.68 -19.75
N SER A 16 -14.96 -1.46 -20.53
CA SER A 16 -14.83 -1.47 -22.00
C SER A 16 -15.71 -0.40 -22.66
N THR A 17 -15.23 0.85 -22.62
CA THR A 17 -15.43 1.94 -23.61
C THR A 17 -16.85 2.32 -24.07
N SER A 18 -17.92 1.81 -23.46
CA SER A 18 -19.30 2.02 -23.96
C SER A 18 -20.36 2.28 -22.87
N SER A 19 -20.00 2.20 -21.60
CA SER A 19 -20.92 2.38 -20.46
C SER A 19 -20.42 3.39 -19.40
N GLU A 20 -19.25 3.99 -19.60
CA GLU A 20 -18.58 4.83 -18.61
C GLU A 20 -19.49 5.92 -18.03
N THR A 21 -20.12 6.76 -18.86
CA THR A 21 -20.96 7.86 -18.35
C THR A 21 -22.11 7.38 -17.45
N VAL A 22 -22.69 6.20 -17.72
CA VAL A 22 -23.77 5.64 -16.88
C VAL A 22 -23.22 5.04 -15.60
N ILE A 23 -22.06 4.37 -15.67
CA ILE A 23 -21.39 3.77 -14.52
C ILE A 23 -20.81 4.87 -13.61
N GLN A 24 -20.06 5.85 -14.13
CA GLN A 24 -19.60 7.01 -13.38
C GLN A 24 -20.76 7.77 -12.71
N ASN A 25 -21.90 7.98 -13.40
CA ASN A 25 -23.02 8.70 -12.80
C ASN A 25 -23.65 7.91 -11.64
N ARG A 26 -23.91 6.60 -11.81
CA ARG A 26 -24.43 5.73 -10.72
C ARG A 26 -23.46 5.59 -9.56
N ILE A 27 -22.16 5.47 -9.86
CA ILE A 27 -21.10 5.48 -8.86
C ILE A 27 -21.09 6.82 -8.12
N ASN A 28 -21.28 7.97 -8.79
CA ASN A 28 -21.39 9.28 -8.14
C ASN A 28 -22.67 9.44 -7.29
N GLU A 29 -23.79 8.85 -7.70
CA GLU A 29 -25.04 8.82 -6.92
C GLU A 29 -24.85 8.01 -5.62
N ALA A 30 -24.18 6.86 -5.69
CA ALA A 30 -23.85 6.00 -4.54
C ALA A 30 -23.06 6.70 -3.43
N LEU A 31 -22.22 7.68 -3.77
CA LEU A 31 -21.35 8.39 -2.80
C LEU A 31 -22.16 9.23 -1.82
N ASN A 32 -23.31 9.73 -2.26
CA ASN A 32 -24.14 10.67 -1.51
C ASN A 32 -25.04 9.95 -0.48
N SER A 33 -25.11 8.62 -0.51
CA SER A 33 -26.01 7.80 0.33
C SER A 33 -25.30 6.86 1.32
N MET A 34 -24.00 6.57 1.14
CA MET A 34 -23.30 5.56 1.96
C MET A 34 -22.85 6.07 3.34
N LEU A 35 -23.68 5.81 4.35
CA LEU A 35 -23.37 5.95 5.78
C LEU A 35 -23.38 4.59 6.49
N LEU A 36 -22.40 3.70 6.23
CA LEU A 36 -22.39 2.35 6.82
C LEU A 36 -21.00 1.73 7.10
N GLY A 37 -20.46 2.03 8.28
CA GLY A 37 -19.76 1.08 9.18
C GLY A 37 -18.37 0.52 8.81
N GLN A 38 -18.15 0.03 7.57
CA GLN A 38 -16.94 -0.74 7.20
C GLN A 38 -16.34 -0.38 5.83
N VAL A 39 -17.08 0.30 4.94
CA VAL A 39 -16.50 0.95 3.75
C VAL A 39 -16.13 2.37 4.14
N VAL A 40 -14.83 2.68 4.18
CA VAL A 40 -14.35 3.89 4.90
C VAL A 40 -14.40 5.18 4.08
N LYS A 41 -14.18 5.10 2.75
CA LYS A 41 -14.49 6.19 1.81
C LYS A 41 -14.42 5.69 0.37
N TRP A 42 -15.06 6.42 -0.54
CA TRP A 42 -14.78 6.45 -1.98
C TRP A 42 -14.60 7.93 -2.36
N LEU A 43 -13.71 8.25 -3.31
CA LEU A 43 -13.40 9.64 -3.66
C LEU A 43 -13.91 10.03 -5.04
N SER A 44 -14.97 10.84 -5.06
CA SER A 44 -14.91 12.09 -5.82
C SER A 44 -14.72 13.26 -4.84
N ASN A 45 -14.42 14.46 -5.35
CA ASN A 45 -13.82 15.53 -4.56
C ASN A 45 -14.73 16.09 -3.45
N THR A 46 -14.39 15.83 -2.18
CA THR A 46 -14.51 16.83 -1.08
C THR A 46 -13.75 16.42 0.19
N CYS A 47 -13.07 17.39 0.79
CA CYS A 47 -12.33 17.25 2.04
C CYS A 47 -13.14 17.77 3.24
N ARG A 48 -13.06 17.06 4.37
CA ARG A 48 -13.20 17.63 5.72
C ARG A 48 -12.25 16.89 6.66
N ASN A 49 -11.71 17.65 7.61
CA ASN A 49 -10.75 17.18 8.60
C ASN A 49 -11.49 16.72 9.87
N ASP A 50 -10.84 15.88 10.65
CA ASP A 50 -10.85 15.99 12.12
C ASP A 50 -9.53 15.42 12.67
N HIS A 51 -9.05 15.97 13.79
CA HIS A 51 -7.74 15.64 14.37
C HIS A 51 -7.86 15.16 15.82
N THR A 52 -7.13 14.10 16.17
CA THR A 52 -6.76 13.77 17.56
C THR A 52 -5.32 13.26 17.60
N PRO A 53 -4.41 13.89 18.36
CA PRO A 53 -3.02 13.45 18.47
C PRO A 53 -2.82 12.41 19.59
N GLU A 54 -2.05 11.35 19.33
CA GLU A 54 -1.58 10.42 20.36
C GLU A 54 -0.08 10.10 20.22
N VAL A 55 0.53 9.72 21.34
CA VAL A 55 1.98 9.73 21.57
C VAL A 55 2.65 8.42 21.09
N ALA A 56 3.97 8.45 20.85
CA ALA A 56 4.79 7.24 20.72
C ALA A 56 4.77 6.47 22.06
N VAL A 57 4.83 5.13 22.10
CA VAL A 57 5.95 4.28 21.66
C VAL A 57 5.43 2.85 21.38
N ARG A 58 6.22 2.05 20.67
CA ARG A 58 5.91 0.73 20.04
C ARG A 58 5.12 0.88 18.73
N GLU A 59 5.66 0.20 17.72
CA GLU A 59 5.27 0.32 16.30
C GLU A 59 4.41 -0.89 15.90
N TYR A 60 3.16 -0.86 16.35
CA TYR A 60 2.09 -1.69 15.79
C TYR A 60 1.68 -1.18 14.41
N CYS A 61 0.88 -1.93 13.64
CA CYS A 61 0.36 -1.45 12.36
C CYS A 61 -0.59 -0.27 12.63
N ARG A 62 -0.15 0.97 12.36
CA ARG A 62 -0.89 2.19 12.77
C ARG A 62 -1.92 2.63 11.74
N HIS A 63 -1.73 2.27 10.48
CA HIS A 63 -2.56 2.70 9.36
C HIS A 63 -3.96 2.07 9.41
N SER A 64 -4.94 2.82 8.93
CA SER A 64 -6.32 2.37 8.67
C SER A 64 -6.79 2.90 7.31
N ALA A 65 -7.87 2.37 6.74
CA ALA A 65 -8.28 2.61 5.34
C ALA A 65 -8.35 4.10 4.92
N VAL A 66 -8.59 5.01 5.86
CA VAL A 66 -8.52 6.46 5.64
C VAL A 66 -7.15 6.94 5.10
N HIS A 67 -6.05 6.27 5.43
CA HIS A 67 -4.68 6.67 5.06
C HIS A 67 -4.40 6.51 3.56
N TRP A 68 -5.13 5.64 2.86
CA TRP A 68 -5.09 5.53 1.40
C TRP A 68 -5.50 6.83 0.70
N PHE A 69 -6.39 7.60 1.34
CA PHE A 69 -6.94 8.84 0.81
C PHE A 69 -6.20 10.10 1.26
N HIS A 70 -5.19 9.99 2.15
CA HIS A 70 -4.52 11.15 2.77
C HIS A 70 -2.99 11.12 2.74
N THR A 71 -2.34 9.97 2.48
CA THR A 71 -0.87 9.90 2.33
C THR A 71 -0.50 9.96 0.85
N PRO A 72 0.45 10.83 0.39
CA PRO A 72 0.70 11.05 -1.03
C PRO A 72 1.12 9.79 -1.80
N GLU A 73 1.91 8.92 -1.18
CA GLU A 73 2.33 7.65 -1.79
C GLU A 73 1.12 6.75 -2.08
N ARG A 74 0.19 6.60 -1.13
CA ARG A 74 -1.03 5.80 -1.34
C ARG A 74 -2.01 6.50 -2.29
N GLN A 75 -2.12 7.83 -2.24
CA GLN A 75 -2.89 8.61 -3.21
C GLN A 75 -2.37 8.46 -4.65
N ARG A 76 -1.06 8.41 -4.86
CA ARG A 76 -0.45 8.15 -6.19
C ARG A 76 -0.72 6.73 -6.69
N ILE A 77 -0.80 5.73 -5.79
CA ILE A 77 -1.23 4.37 -6.16
C ILE A 77 -2.71 4.36 -6.57
N LEU A 78 -3.58 5.09 -5.86
CA LEU A 78 -4.98 5.28 -6.27
C LEU A 78 -5.09 6.02 -7.62
N GLY A 79 -4.29 7.05 -7.84
CA GLY A 79 -4.22 7.78 -9.12
C GLY A 79 -3.84 6.85 -10.27
N ALA A 80 -2.72 6.13 -10.14
CA ALA A 80 -2.27 5.15 -11.12
C ALA A 80 -3.30 4.02 -11.39
N ALA A 81 -4.18 3.72 -10.44
CA ALA A 81 -5.31 2.81 -10.66
C ALA A 81 -6.44 3.48 -11.47
N ILE A 82 -6.86 4.68 -11.07
CA ILE A 82 -7.93 5.45 -11.73
C ILE A 82 -7.54 5.79 -13.18
N ASP A 83 -6.27 6.15 -13.42
CA ASP A 83 -5.70 6.42 -14.75
C ASP A 83 -5.72 5.17 -15.68
N LEU A 84 -5.74 3.97 -15.09
CA LEU A 84 -5.91 2.69 -15.80
C LEU A 84 -7.38 2.24 -15.89
N GLY A 85 -8.33 3.12 -15.57
CA GLY A 85 -9.77 2.89 -15.66
C GLY A 85 -10.39 2.16 -14.47
N PHE A 86 -9.67 2.04 -13.35
CA PHE A 86 -10.11 1.18 -12.23
C PHE A 86 -10.97 1.88 -11.17
N ALA A 87 -12.16 1.31 -10.91
CA ALA A 87 -12.92 1.62 -9.69
C ALA A 87 -12.23 1.05 -8.43
N CYS A 88 -12.35 1.76 -7.30
CA CYS A 88 -11.56 1.52 -6.10
C CYS A 88 -12.39 1.22 -4.84
N LEU A 89 -12.17 0.07 -4.17
CA LEU A 89 -12.82 -0.33 -2.91
C LEU A 89 -11.79 -0.64 -1.80
N VAL A 90 -11.57 0.26 -0.85
CA VAL A 90 -10.59 0.05 0.24
C VAL A 90 -11.26 -0.56 1.48
N PHE A 91 -10.72 -1.68 1.98
CA PHE A 91 -11.30 -2.45 3.10
C PHE A 91 -10.41 -2.43 4.33
N GLN A 92 -10.99 -2.33 5.53
CA GLN A 92 -10.25 -2.32 6.79
C GLN A 92 -10.11 -3.75 7.37
N ALA A 93 -8.91 -4.13 7.82
CA ALA A 93 -8.68 -5.37 8.58
C ALA A 93 -9.50 -5.37 9.89
N SER A 94 -10.09 -6.52 10.24
CA SER A 94 -10.99 -6.64 11.41
C SER A 94 -10.30 -6.45 12.77
N ASP A 95 -8.98 -6.55 12.81
CA ASP A 95 -8.19 -6.34 14.02
C ASP A 95 -8.08 -4.86 14.39
N LYS A 96 -8.90 -4.40 15.34
CA LYS A 96 -8.85 -3.00 15.79
C LYS A 96 -7.60 -2.67 16.61
N THR A 97 -6.93 -3.67 17.19
CA THR A 97 -5.77 -3.50 18.07
C THR A 97 -4.47 -3.48 17.27
N THR A 98 -4.28 -4.46 16.39
CA THR A 98 -3.07 -4.58 15.59
C THR A 98 -3.18 -3.86 14.24
N LYS A 99 -4.39 -3.75 13.66
CA LYS A 99 -4.72 -3.28 12.29
C LYS A 99 -4.10 -4.08 11.14
N CYS A 100 -3.38 -5.16 11.45
CA CYS A 100 -2.80 -6.09 10.49
C CYS A 100 -3.81 -7.20 10.15
N TRP A 101 -3.70 -7.81 8.96
CA TRP A 101 -4.65 -8.83 8.51
C TRP A 101 -4.39 -10.20 9.14
N SER A 102 -5.42 -11.05 9.18
CA SER A 102 -5.29 -12.46 9.49
C SER A 102 -4.35 -13.16 8.50
N ASN A 103 -3.24 -13.67 9.03
CA ASN A 103 -2.26 -14.48 8.30
C ASN A 103 -2.65 -15.98 8.22
N GLU A 104 -3.85 -16.36 8.66
CA GLU A 104 -4.35 -17.73 8.54
C GLU A 104 -4.51 -18.12 7.08
N GLY A 105 -3.73 -19.09 6.62
CA GLY A 105 -3.71 -19.56 5.23
C GLY A 105 -4.80 -20.56 4.88
N ASP A 106 -5.73 -20.86 5.79
CA ASP A 106 -6.97 -21.57 5.50
C ASP A 106 -8.11 -20.54 5.38
N ILE A 107 -8.69 -20.44 4.19
CA ILE A 107 -9.79 -19.53 3.86
C ILE A 107 -10.98 -19.67 4.82
N TYR A 108 -11.27 -20.87 5.33
CA TYR A 108 -12.40 -21.12 6.22
C TYR A 108 -12.12 -20.74 7.69
N GLN A 109 -10.84 -20.55 8.04
CA GLN A 109 -10.39 -20.12 9.37
C GLN A 109 -10.02 -18.63 9.40
N ASN A 110 -9.81 -18.01 8.23
CA ASN A 110 -9.43 -16.62 8.10
C ASN A 110 -10.62 -15.67 8.37
N ARG A 111 -10.68 -15.11 9.57
CA ARG A 111 -11.74 -14.18 10.02
C ARG A 111 -11.97 -13.01 9.06
N ASP A 112 -10.93 -12.51 8.40
CA ASP A 112 -11.03 -11.33 7.54
C ASP A 112 -11.72 -11.68 6.22
N VAL A 113 -11.55 -12.90 5.69
CA VAL A 113 -12.28 -13.36 4.50
C VAL A 113 -13.79 -13.32 4.76
N TYR A 114 -14.26 -13.80 5.92
CA TYR A 114 -15.68 -13.75 6.29
C TYR A 114 -16.25 -12.32 6.23
N TYR A 115 -15.54 -11.34 6.81
CA TYR A 115 -15.99 -9.94 6.78
C TYR A 115 -15.95 -9.33 5.38
N ILE A 116 -14.94 -9.64 4.57
CA ILE A 116 -14.88 -9.19 3.17
C ILE A 116 -16.03 -9.79 2.36
N LEU A 117 -16.30 -11.10 2.49
CA LEU A 117 -17.43 -11.74 1.80
C LEU A 117 -18.78 -11.09 2.18
N LYS A 118 -18.99 -10.79 3.46
CA LYS A 118 -20.22 -10.10 3.92
C LYS A 118 -20.31 -8.65 3.44
N GLY A 119 -19.18 -7.92 3.38
CA GLY A 119 -19.13 -6.58 2.80
C GLY A 119 -19.46 -6.58 1.30
N LEU A 120 -18.93 -7.56 0.56
CA LEU A 120 -19.18 -7.73 -0.88
C LEU A 120 -20.62 -8.20 -1.18
N GLU A 121 -21.19 -9.07 -0.35
CA GLU A 121 -22.59 -9.48 -0.44
C GLU A 121 -23.55 -8.30 -0.29
N GLY A 122 -23.27 -7.37 0.63
CA GLY A 122 -23.99 -6.10 0.73
C GLY A 122 -23.78 -5.21 -0.50
N PHE A 123 -22.51 -4.98 -0.87
CA PHE A 123 -22.16 -4.10 -1.99
C PHE A 123 -22.77 -4.55 -3.34
N PHE A 124 -22.69 -5.84 -3.68
CA PHE A 124 -23.27 -6.36 -4.93
C PHE A 124 -24.80 -6.55 -4.87
N LYS A 125 -25.43 -6.43 -3.70
CA LYS A 125 -26.90 -6.33 -3.61
C LYS A 125 -27.37 -4.94 -4.02
N ASP A 126 -26.65 -3.90 -3.63
CA ASP A 126 -26.97 -2.51 -3.95
C ASP A 126 -26.52 -2.14 -5.38
N TYR A 127 -25.44 -2.75 -5.88
CA TYR A 127 -24.88 -2.55 -7.22
C TYR A 127 -24.70 -3.88 -7.99
N PRO A 128 -25.79 -4.58 -8.36
CA PRO A 128 -25.73 -5.90 -8.98
C PRO A 128 -25.09 -5.90 -10.37
N GLU A 129 -25.07 -4.78 -11.09
CA GLU A 129 -24.33 -4.65 -12.35
C GLU A 129 -22.80 -4.82 -12.16
N LEU A 130 -22.28 -4.58 -10.95
CA LEU A 130 -20.85 -4.66 -10.66
C LEU A 130 -20.36 -6.10 -10.36
N ILE A 131 -21.25 -7.11 -10.39
CA ILE A 131 -20.89 -8.51 -10.09
C ILE A 131 -20.15 -9.21 -11.24
N SER A 132 -20.27 -8.71 -12.48
CA SER A 132 -19.89 -9.45 -13.70
C SER A 132 -18.52 -9.15 -14.29
N LEU A 133 -17.84 -8.05 -13.89
CA LEU A 133 -16.54 -7.68 -14.46
C LEU A 133 -15.41 -8.58 -13.90
N PRO A 134 -14.24 -8.56 -14.57
CA PRO A 134 -12.96 -8.84 -13.92
C PRO A 134 -12.80 -8.09 -12.60
N ARG A 135 -12.11 -8.76 -11.68
CA ARG A 135 -11.75 -8.31 -10.33
C ARG A 135 -10.27 -8.59 -10.11
N TYR A 136 -9.54 -7.58 -9.64
CA TYR A 136 -8.14 -7.74 -9.22
C TYR A 136 -7.99 -7.35 -7.74
N THR A 137 -6.81 -7.53 -7.14
CA THR A 137 -6.56 -7.19 -5.73
C THR A 137 -5.19 -6.54 -5.54
N PHE A 138 -5.03 -5.65 -4.54
CA PHE A 138 -3.73 -5.08 -4.15
C PHE A 138 -3.58 -5.11 -2.64
N GLY A 139 -2.51 -5.74 -2.15
CA GLY A 139 -2.23 -5.82 -0.72
C GLY A 139 -0.75 -5.62 -0.41
N SER A 140 -0.46 -4.75 0.56
CA SER A 140 0.89 -4.55 1.11
C SER A 140 1.09 -5.32 2.42
N SER A 141 2.29 -5.88 2.64
CA SER A 141 2.67 -6.58 3.87
C SER A 141 1.67 -7.70 4.24
N SER A 142 1.07 -7.74 5.44
CA SER A 142 0.01 -8.72 5.76
C SER A 142 -1.26 -8.56 4.90
N GLY A 143 -1.54 -7.39 4.32
CA GLY A 143 -2.56 -7.24 3.28
C GLY A 143 -2.21 -7.98 1.99
N GLY A 144 -0.91 -8.11 1.68
CA GLY A 144 -0.41 -8.93 0.56
C GLY A 144 -0.52 -10.44 0.85
N ILE A 145 -0.28 -10.84 2.11
CA ILE A 145 -0.60 -12.20 2.58
C ILE A 145 -2.09 -12.46 2.40
N PHE A 146 -2.94 -11.56 2.92
CA PHE A 146 -4.39 -11.66 2.82
C PHE A 146 -4.88 -11.73 1.37
N SER A 147 -4.30 -10.94 0.44
CA SER A 147 -4.57 -11.07 -0.99
C SER A 147 -4.37 -12.50 -1.50
N SER A 148 -3.26 -13.14 -1.13
CA SER A 148 -2.97 -14.52 -1.52
C SER A 148 -3.93 -15.57 -0.91
N VAL A 149 -4.53 -15.27 0.24
CA VAL A 149 -5.56 -16.10 0.90
C VAL A 149 -6.97 -15.83 0.34
N PHE A 150 -7.27 -14.59 -0.06
CA PHE A 150 -8.54 -14.24 -0.70
C PHE A 150 -8.59 -14.70 -2.16
N ALA A 151 -7.45 -14.74 -2.85
CA ALA A 151 -7.31 -15.18 -4.24
C ALA A 151 -7.82 -16.61 -4.54
N ILE A 152 -7.94 -17.47 -3.52
CA ILE A 152 -8.47 -18.84 -3.65
C ILE A 152 -10.00 -18.93 -3.45
N ASN A 153 -10.66 -17.83 -3.10
CA ASN A 153 -12.12 -17.73 -2.98
C ASN A 153 -12.82 -17.92 -4.34
N GLN A 154 -13.82 -18.81 -4.38
CA GLN A 154 -14.61 -19.06 -5.58
C GLN A 154 -15.90 -18.22 -5.66
N GLN A 155 -16.36 -17.60 -4.57
CA GLN A 155 -17.59 -16.79 -4.56
C GLN A 155 -17.43 -15.48 -5.36
N TYR A 156 -16.23 -14.87 -5.30
CA TYR A 156 -15.89 -13.66 -6.06
C TYR A 156 -14.50 -13.87 -6.70
N PRO A 157 -14.44 -14.54 -7.88
CA PRO A 157 -13.18 -14.88 -8.51
C PRO A 157 -12.30 -13.66 -8.80
N ILE A 158 -11.00 -13.82 -8.51
CA ILE A 158 -9.94 -12.84 -8.76
C ILE A 158 -9.17 -13.24 -10.02
N HIS A 159 -8.91 -12.27 -10.89
CA HIS A 159 -8.35 -12.44 -12.23
C HIS A 159 -6.85 -12.10 -12.26
N GLY A 160 -6.43 -11.16 -11.40
CA GLY A 160 -5.03 -10.88 -11.10
C GLY A 160 -4.84 -10.25 -9.71
N GLN A 161 -3.61 -10.24 -9.19
CA GLN A 161 -3.30 -9.59 -7.91
C GLN A 161 -1.91 -8.93 -7.89
N VAL A 162 -1.78 -7.89 -7.05
CA VAL A 162 -0.52 -7.25 -6.66
C VAL A 162 -0.22 -7.57 -5.19
N ILE A 163 0.90 -8.25 -4.97
CA ILE A 163 1.45 -8.57 -3.65
C ILE A 163 2.63 -7.63 -3.40
N TYR A 164 2.37 -6.57 -2.64
CA TYR A 164 3.34 -5.51 -2.31
C TYR A 164 4.07 -5.85 -1.00
N THR A 165 5.41 -5.73 -0.96
CA THR A 165 6.30 -6.07 0.19
C THR A 165 5.87 -7.31 0.96
N SER A 166 5.55 -8.38 0.24
CA SER A 166 4.97 -9.59 0.83
C SER A 166 5.16 -10.82 -0.05
N ILE A 167 4.71 -11.99 0.44
CA ILE A 167 4.83 -13.28 -0.25
C ILE A 167 3.51 -14.06 -0.20
N ILE A 168 3.37 -15.04 -1.10
CA ILE A 168 2.34 -16.09 -0.95
C ILE A 168 2.81 -17.07 0.13
N LEU A 169 1.97 -17.38 1.11
CA LEU A 169 2.34 -18.35 2.16
C LEU A 169 2.57 -19.75 1.57
N PRO A 170 3.56 -20.52 2.06
CA PRO A 170 3.81 -21.91 1.60
C PRO A 170 2.58 -22.82 1.68
N VAL A 171 1.69 -22.61 2.66
CA VAL A 171 0.43 -23.38 2.77
C VAL A 171 -0.51 -23.13 1.59
N ILE A 172 -0.57 -21.90 1.05
CA ILE A 172 -1.33 -21.57 -0.16
C ILE A 172 -0.67 -22.22 -1.38
N LEU A 173 0.64 -22.02 -1.55
CA LEU A 173 1.45 -22.59 -2.64
C LEU A 173 1.28 -24.11 -2.76
N HIS A 174 1.27 -24.85 -1.64
CA HIS A 174 1.25 -26.32 -1.64
C HIS A 174 -0.14 -26.95 -1.64
N LYS A 175 -1.15 -26.30 -1.05
CA LYS A 175 -2.52 -26.85 -0.97
C LYS A 175 -3.42 -26.40 -2.12
N HIS A 176 -3.40 -25.11 -2.46
CA HIS A 176 -4.46 -24.48 -3.26
C HIS A 176 -4.03 -24.12 -4.69
N ILE A 177 -2.74 -23.83 -4.92
CA ILE A 177 -2.23 -23.57 -6.28
C ILE A 177 -1.92 -24.89 -7.00
N LYS A 178 -2.99 -25.65 -7.27
CA LYS A 178 -2.97 -26.86 -8.09
C LYS A 178 -3.99 -26.72 -9.21
N ASN A 179 -3.63 -27.21 -10.40
CA ASN A 179 -4.46 -27.19 -11.61
C ASN A 179 -4.66 -25.78 -12.23
N GLY A 180 -3.78 -24.81 -11.92
CA GLY A 180 -3.80 -23.48 -12.55
C GLY A 180 -4.89 -22.49 -12.07
N ASN A 181 -5.78 -22.91 -11.17
CA ASN A 181 -6.90 -22.09 -10.67
C ASN A 181 -6.47 -21.05 -9.62
N TYR A 182 -5.58 -20.12 -10.01
CA TYR A 182 -5.09 -19.04 -9.14
C TYR A 182 -4.67 -17.82 -9.99
N PRO A 183 -4.96 -16.58 -9.56
CA PRO A 183 -4.82 -15.38 -10.38
C PRO A 183 -3.39 -15.09 -10.87
N THR A 184 -3.34 -14.38 -12.00
CA THR A 184 -2.12 -13.74 -12.52
C THR A 184 -1.51 -12.87 -11.44
N THR A 185 -0.25 -13.10 -11.06
CA THR A 185 0.31 -12.52 -9.82
C THR A 185 1.52 -11.64 -10.10
N VAL A 186 1.43 -10.38 -9.67
CA VAL A 186 2.54 -9.41 -9.65
C VAL A 186 3.05 -9.26 -8.24
N TRP A 187 4.36 -9.20 -8.07
CA TRP A 187 4.99 -8.67 -6.87
C TRP A 187 5.51 -7.25 -7.10
N ILE A 188 5.37 -6.39 -6.09
CA ILE A 188 6.18 -5.17 -5.95
C ILE A 188 6.94 -5.32 -4.63
N HIS A 189 8.26 -5.14 -4.63
CA HIS A 189 9.05 -5.32 -3.40
C HIS A 189 10.26 -4.40 -3.37
N MET A 190 10.68 -4.02 -2.17
CA MET A 190 11.88 -3.22 -1.98
C MET A 190 13.11 -4.13 -1.91
N LEU A 191 14.24 -3.67 -2.45
CA LEU A 191 15.44 -4.51 -2.58
C LEU A 191 16.23 -4.73 -1.28
N ARG A 192 15.95 -3.98 -0.20
CA ARG A 192 16.45 -4.32 1.15
C ARG A 192 15.46 -5.13 1.98
N ASP A 193 14.31 -5.56 1.43
CA ASP A 193 13.39 -6.48 2.11
C ASP A 193 13.95 -7.91 2.18
N ILE A 194 15.07 -8.09 2.90
CA ILE A 194 15.73 -9.39 3.02
C ILE A 194 14.98 -10.34 3.98
N GLU A 195 14.15 -9.79 4.87
CA GLU A 195 13.42 -10.55 5.88
C GLU A 195 12.06 -11.04 5.38
N PHE A 196 11.18 -10.18 4.87
CA PHE A 196 9.77 -10.51 4.61
C PHE A 196 9.50 -10.86 3.15
N ALA A 197 9.96 -10.01 2.22
CA ALA A 197 9.65 -10.06 0.79
C ALA A 197 10.88 -10.18 -0.11
N SER A 198 11.86 -10.97 0.33
CA SER A 198 13.13 -11.08 -0.40
C SER A 198 12.96 -11.69 -1.78
N ALA A 199 13.80 -11.24 -2.73
CA ALA A 199 13.79 -11.72 -4.11
C ALA A 199 13.82 -13.25 -4.20
N GLN A 200 14.58 -13.92 -3.33
CA GLN A 200 14.61 -15.38 -3.23
C GLN A 200 13.24 -15.99 -2.89
N ARG A 201 12.51 -15.45 -1.90
CA ARG A 201 11.17 -15.94 -1.51
C ARG A 201 10.13 -15.68 -2.61
N ILE A 202 10.28 -14.55 -3.31
CA ILE A 202 9.43 -14.18 -4.45
C ILE A 202 9.72 -15.10 -5.65
N ASP A 203 10.98 -15.37 -5.99
CA ASP A 203 11.35 -16.27 -7.10
C ASP A 203 10.97 -17.73 -6.83
N MET A 204 11.08 -18.22 -5.59
CA MET A 204 10.52 -19.52 -5.18
C MET A 204 9.01 -19.58 -5.42
N SER A 205 8.28 -18.48 -5.19
CA SER A 205 6.84 -18.40 -5.45
C SER A 205 6.55 -18.38 -6.96
N LYS A 206 7.26 -17.55 -7.73
CA LYS A 206 7.17 -17.45 -9.20
C LYS A 206 7.44 -18.78 -9.90
N GLU A 207 8.41 -19.54 -9.41
CA GLU A 207 8.76 -20.87 -9.94
C GLU A 207 7.62 -21.90 -9.75
N ILE A 208 6.87 -21.81 -8.65
CA ILE A 208 5.68 -22.64 -8.42
C ILE A 208 4.52 -22.20 -9.32
N LEU A 209 4.28 -20.89 -9.47
CA LEU A 209 3.25 -20.36 -10.38
C LEU A 209 3.50 -20.76 -11.84
N ARG A 210 4.73 -20.62 -12.33
CA ARG A 210 5.15 -21.02 -13.69
C ARG A 210 4.93 -22.51 -13.95
N LYS A 211 5.24 -23.37 -12.97
CA LYS A 211 4.96 -24.83 -13.03
C LYS A 211 3.47 -25.19 -13.05
N GLN A 212 2.59 -24.22 -12.85
CA GLN A 212 1.14 -24.35 -12.98
C GLN A 212 0.57 -23.50 -14.14
N ASN A 213 1.43 -22.99 -15.03
CA ASN A 213 1.12 -22.11 -16.16
C ASN A 213 0.44 -20.78 -15.78
N ILE A 214 0.67 -20.29 -14.56
CA ILE A 214 0.12 -19.02 -14.08
C ILE A 214 1.09 -17.88 -14.42
N SER A 215 0.60 -16.88 -15.15
CA SER A 215 1.32 -15.65 -15.48
C SER A 215 1.79 -14.93 -14.21
N CYS A 216 3.09 -14.62 -14.12
CA CYS A 216 3.62 -13.86 -12.99
C CYS A 216 4.90 -13.06 -13.28
N THR A 217 5.05 -11.91 -12.62
CA THR A 217 6.26 -11.06 -12.68
C THR A 217 6.53 -10.35 -11.35
N SER A 218 7.66 -9.67 -11.23
CA SER A 218 8.05 -8.91 -10.03
C SER A 218 8.74 -7.60 -10.41
N PHE A 219 8.29 -6.49 -9.85
CA PHE A 219 8.88 -5.17 -10.03
C PHE A 219 9.66 -4.77 -8.77
N PRO A 220 11.01 -4.79 -8.80
CA PRO A 220 11.80 -4.33 -7.67
C PRO A 220 11.81 -2.78 -7.58
N ILE A 221 11.92 -2.31 -6.34
CA ILE A 221 12.14 -0.91 -5.97
C ILE A 221 13.53 -0.80 -5.32
N GLU A 222 14.36 0.08 -5.89
CA GLU A 222 15.66 0.44 -5.34
C GLU A 222 15.50 1.43 -4.17
N PRO A 223 16.42 1.44 -3.18
CA PRO A 223 16.51 2.52 -2.20
C PRO A 223 16.65 3.87 -2.91
N SER A 224 15.92 4.89 -2.49
CA SER A 224 15.98 6.20 -3.14
C SER A 224 17.30 6.92 -2.87
N GLN A 225 17.88 7.53 -3.90
CA GLN A 225 18.94 8.52 -3.73
C GLN A 225 18.33 9.82 -3.19
N LEU A 226 18.79 10.33 -2.03
CA LEU A 226 18.26 11.59 -1.52
C LEU A 226 18.85 12.79 -2.26
N THR A 227 17.98 13.72 -2.66
CA THR A 227 18.34 15.08 -3.09
C THR A 227 18.01 16.08 -1.99
N SER A 228 18.34 17.35 -2.20
CA SER A 228 17.87 18.44 -1.34
C SER A 228 16.37 18.75 -1.45
N THR A 229 15.70 18.23 -2.48
CA THR A 229 14.28 18.52 -2.81
C THR A 229 13.33 17.35 -2.52
N ILE A 230 13.86 16.12 -2.39
CA ILE A 230 13.06 14.88 -2.41
C ILE A 230 11.92 14.82 -1.39
N PHE A 231 12.02 15.45 -0.22
CA PHE A 231 10.92 15.49 0.75
C PHE A 231 9.77 16.38 0.26
N HIS A 232 10.09 17.52 -0.36
CA HIS A 232 9.11 18.41 -0.98
C HIS A 232 8.50 17.76 -2.24
N ASP A 233 9.34 17.20 -3.11
CA ASP A 233 8.91 16.54 -4.36
C ASP A 233 7.93 15.38 -4.09
N ARG A 234 8.17 14.63 -2.99
CA ARG A 234 7.30 13.53 -2.56
C ARG A 234 6.11 13.99 -1.74
N GLN A 235 6.24 15.02 -0.90
CA GLN A 235 5.16 15.54 -0.05
C GLN A 235 5.21 17.08 0.00
N PRO A 236 4.50 17.78 -0.91
CA PRO A 236 4.66 19.23 -1.11
C PRO A 236 4.31 20.13 0.10
N VAL A 237 3.61 19.61 1.12
CA VAL A 237 3.41 20.35 2.39
C VAL A 237 4.69 20.47 3.22
N ILE A 238 5.68 19.59 3.00
CA ILE A 238 7.06 19.83 3.44
C ILE A 238 7.64 20.88 2.49
N THR A 239 7.98 22.06 3.02
CA THR A 239 8.52 23.16 2.23
C THR A 239 9.87 22.82 1.61
N HIS A 240 10.22 23.47 0.50
CA HIS A 240 11.53 23.32 -0.13
C HIS A 240 12.68 23.64 0.85
N ALA A 241 12.51 24.66 1.69
CA ALA A 241 13.48 25.03 2.73
C ALA A 241 13.61 23.93 3.82
N ALA A 242 12.49 23.32 4.24
CA ALA A 242 12.52 22.16 5.14
C ALA A 242 13.21 20.95 4.50
N SER A 243 12.90 20.62 3.23
CA SER A 243 13.57 19.54 2.49
C SER A 243 15.09 19.76 2.41
N GLN A 244 15.53 20.99 2.09
CA GLN A 244 16.94 21.36 2.07
C GLN A 244 17.60 21.20 3.45
N PHE A 245 16.92 21.62 4.52
CA PHE A 245 17.40 21.44 5.89
C PHE A 245 17.53 19.95 6.26
N LEU A 246 16.47 19.15 6.07
CA LEU A 246 16.45 17.70 6.34
C LEU A 246 17.60 16.98 5.64
N TYR A 247 17.80 17.23 4.33
CA TYR A 247 18.93 16.70 3.57
C TYR A 247 20.29 17.15 4.12
N SER A 248 20.44 18.44 4.47
CA SER A 248 21.69 18.97 5.04
C SER A 248 22.06 18.27 6.36
N GLN A 249 21.09 18.00 7.22
CA GLN A 249 21.31 17.33 8.50
C GLN A 249 21.62 15.84 8.32
N LEU A 250 20.93 15.14 7.40
CA LEU A 250 21.24 13.75 7.06
C LEU A 250 22.66 13.59 6.47
N ARG A 251 23.14 14.57 5.70
CA ARG A 251 24.55 14.66 5.26
C ARG A 251 25.49 14.94 6.44
N GLN A 252 25.22 15.97 7.24
CA GLN A 252 26.06 16.41 8.37
C GLN A 252 26.27 15.31 9.41
N TYR A 253 25.20 14.59 9.79
CA TYR A 253 25.25 13.50 10.76
C TYR A 253 25.59 12.13 10.15
N ARG A 254 26.13 12.11 8.92
CA ARG A 254 26.62 10.90 8.20
C ARG A 254 25.58 9.78 8.10
N TRP A 255 24.31 10.16 7.93
CA TRP A 255 23.21 9.23 7.68
C TRP A 255 23.10 8.80 6.22
N LEU A 256 23.74 9.56 5.31
CA LEU A 256 23.85 9.24 3.89
C LEU A 256 25.29 8.81 3.52
N ASN A 257 25.42 7.92 2.56
CA ASN A 257 26.71 7.56 1.97
C ASN A 257 27.19 8.61 0.94
N ASN A 258 28.37 8.39 0.36
CA ASN A 258 28.95 9.29 -0.65
C ASN A 258 28.05 9.50 -1.88
N TYR A 259 27.16 8.54 -2.17
CA TYR A 259 26.20 8.57 -3.27
C TYR A 259 24.79 9.01 -2.83
N ASN A 260 24.62 9.56 -1.62
CA ASN A 260 23.36 10.03 -1.03
C ASN A 260 22.28 8.97 -0.71
N TYR A 261 22.60 7.67 -0.70
CA TYR A 261 21.69 6.65 -0.18
C TYR A 261 21.78 6.56 1.34
N MET A 262 20.67 6.24 2.00
CA MET A 262 20.62 6.05 3.45
C MET A 262 21.46 4.84 3.90
N LEU A 263 22.35 5.07 4.87
CA LEU A 263 23.25 4.09 5.49
C LEU A 263 22.60 3.28 6.63
N HIS A 264 21.49 3.77 7.18
CA HIS A 264 20.89 3.25 8.40
C HIS A 264 19.38 3.15 8.25
N ASN A 265 18.82 2.04 8.74
CA ASN A 265 17.37 1.86 8.82
C ASN A 265 16.78 2.88 9.82
N PRO A 266 15.82 3.75 9.40
CA PRO A 266 15.25 4.76 10.27
C PRO A 266 14.50 4.17 11.47
N ARG A 267 13.87 2.98 11.30
CA ARG A 267 13.11 2.27 12.34
C ARG A 267 14.04 1.67 13.40
N GLN A 268 15.12 1.02 12.96
CA GLN A 268 16.08 0.36 13.87
C GLN A 268 16.98 1.36 14.62
N LYS A 269 17.32 2.51 14.01
CA LYS A 269 18.29 3.46 14.58
C LYS A 269 17.69 4.86 14.75
N LEU A 270 16.86 5.05 15.77
CA LEU A 270 16.12 6.30 16.04
C LEU A 270 16.95 7.58 16.29
N THR A 271 18.30 7.53 16.21
CA THR A 271 19.19 8.69 16.46
C THR A 271 18.91 9.89 15.56
N TRP A 272 18.34 9.67 14.38
CA TRP A 272 17.93 10.74 13.46
C TRP A 272 16.86 11.65 14.04
N GLN A 273 15.98 11.13 14.90
CA GLN A 273 14.95 11.94 15.57
C GLN A 273 15.59 12.98 16.52
N GLY A 274 16.78 12.68 17.05
CA GLY A 274 17.55 13.60 17.88
C GLY A 274 18.00 14.83 17.11
N PHE A 275 18.67 14.66 15.96
CA PHE A 275 19.19 15.80 15.18
C PHE A 275 18.15 16.46 14.24
N LEU A 276 17.06 15.79 13.88
CA LEU A 276 15.98 16.40 13.08
C LEU A 276 14.89 17.09 13.93
N PHE A 277 14.62 16.64 15.16
CA PHE A 277 13.54 17.19 15.99
C PHE A 277 13.98 17.71 17.36
N ALA A 278 14.94 17.06 18.04
CA ALA A 278 15.36 17.51 19.37
C ALA A 278 16.38 18.67 19.34
N MET A 279 16.80 19.15 18.17
CA MET A 279 17.70 20.30 18.02
C MET A 279 16.99 21.64 18.17
N VAL A 280 16.63 21.93 19.42
CA VAL A 280 16.34 23.27 19.92
C VAL A 280 17.63 24.11 19.92
N ILE A 281 17.62 25.22 19.18
CA ILE A 281 18.64 26.29 19.17
C ILE A 281 20.05 25.84 18.72
N ASN A 282 20.22 25.79 17.40
CA ASN A 282 21.40 26.39 16.76
C ASN A 282 20.89 27.48 15.79
N GLN A 283 21.67 28.55 15.58
CA GLN A 283 21.20 29.79 14.93
C GLN A 283 20.97 29.68 13.40
N THR A 284 20.93 28.47 12.84
CA THR A 284 20.92 28.17 11.39
C THR A 284 19.56 27.78 10.83
N MET A 285 18.53 27.55 11.66
CA MET A 285 17.18 27.17 11.24
C MET A 285 16.17 28.27 11.53
N SER A 286 15.35 28.65 10.56
CA SER A 286 14.24 29.59 10.77
C SER A 286 13.09 28.94 11.53
N LYS A 287 12.28 29.76 12.22
CA LYS A 287 11.08 29.26 12.93
C LYS A 287 10.12 28.54 11.98
N GLU A 288 9.93 29.08 10.77
CA GLU A 288 9.08 28.50 9.73
C GLU A 288 9.51 27.07 9.33
N VAL A 289 10.82 26.85 9.14
CA VAL A 289 11.36 25.52 8.84
C VAL A 289 11.21 24.57 10.03
N PHE A 290 11.45 25.05 11.25
CA PHE A 290 11.23 24.27 12.48
C PHE A 290 9.76 23.84 12.62
N ASP A 291 8.82 24.78 12.51
CA ASP A 291 7.38 24.56 12.64
C ASP A 291 6.88 23.58 11.56
N ASN A 292 7.33 23.73 10.31
CA ASN A 292 6.96 22.87 9.18
C ASN A 292 7.48 21.42 9.37
N ILE A 293 8.73 21.25 9.82
CA ILE A 293 9.33 19.93 10.12
C ILE A 293 8.63 19.25 11.30
N HIS A 294 8.19 20.00 12.32
CA HIS A 294 7.49 19.43 13.46
C HIS A 294 6.04 19.06 13.15
N THR A 295 5.36 19.86 12.32
CA THR A 295 3.99 19.58 11.85
C THR A 295 3.94 18.32 10.99
N HIS A 296 4.89 18.15 10.06
CA HIS A 296 4.93 17.01 9.13
C HIS A 296 5.90 15.89 9.55
N LYS A 297 6.12 15.76 10.86
CA LYS A 297 6.98 14.71 11.45
C LYS A 297 6.54 13.28 11.08
N PRO A 298 5.24 12.91 11.06
CA PRO A 298 4.80 11.59 10.60
C PRO A 298 5.16 11.31 9.12
N GLU A 299 4.98 12.29 8.25
CA GLU A 299 5.26 12.17 6.82
C GLU A 299 6.76 12.08 6.54
N ILE A 300 7.58 12.83 7.29
CA ILE A 300 9.05 12.70 7.25
C ILE A 300 9.48 11.30 7.71
N TYR A 301 8.81 10.70 8.71
CA TYR A 301 9.06 9.32 9.16
C TYR A 301 8.75 8.29 8.06
N GLU A 302 7.56 8.36 7.43
CA GLU A 302 7.19 7.46 6.33
C GLU A 302 8.17 7.60 5.15
N LEU A 303 8.47 8.83 4.71
CA LEU A 303 9.39 9.07 3.60
C LEU A 303 10.82 8.55 3.87
N LEU A 304 11.34 8.69 5.09
CA LEU A 304 12.65 8.12 5.43
C LEU A 304 12.66 6.58 5.31
N ASN A 305 11.57 5.90 5.68
CA ASN A 305 11.45 4.45 5.50
C ASN A 305 11.38 4.08 4.01
N THR A 306 10.58 4.82 3.23
CA THR A 306 10.46 4.64 1.78
C THR A 306 11.82 4.82 1.09
N PHE A 307 12.58 5.86 1.44
CA PHE A 307 13.91 6.11 0.87
C PHE A 307 14.96 5.09 1.33
N TYR A 308 14.84 4.54 2.55
CA TYR A 308 15.71 3.46 2.99
C TYR A 308 15.48 2.16 2.20
N GLY A 309 14.24 1.91 1.74
CA GLY A 309 13.92 0.84 0.79
C GLY A 309 13.95 -0.57 1.40
N GLU A 310 13.34 -0.77 2.58
CA GLU A 310 13.27 -2.06 3.27
C GLU A 310 11.86 -2.69 3.27
N HIS A 311 10.89 -2.15 4.01
CA HIS A 311 9.55 -2.75 4.12
C HIS A 311 8.47 -1.67 4.33
N GLU A 312 8.24 -0.85 3.31
CA GLU A 312 7.35 0.33 3.33
C GLU A 312 6.62 0.48 1.98
N ILE A 313 5.49 1.18 1.93
CA ILE A 313 4.84 1.52 0.66
C ILE A 313 5.59 2.66 -0.07
N SER A 314 5.67 2.54 -1.39
CA SER A 314 5.97 3.59 -2.36
C SER A 314 4.97 3.49 -3.52
N HIS A 315 4.70 4.59 -4.20
CA HIS A 315 3.92 4.58 -5.45
C HIS A 315 4.71 4.07 -6.65
N GLU A 316 6.04 3.99 -6.52
CA GLU A 316 6.92 3.41 -7.55
C GLU A 316 6.44 2.03 -7.98
N ARG A 317 6.62 1.72 -9.27
CA ARG A 317 6.20 0.47 -9.91
C ARG A 317 4.70 0.18 -9.92
N SER A 318 3.87 0.96 -9.23
CA SER A 318 2.44 0.64 -9.10
C SER A 318 1.68 0.78 -10.41
N TYR A 319 2.01 1.78 -11.24
CA TYR A 319 1.44 1.91 -12.58
C TYR A 319 1.91 0.77 -13.51
N GLU A 320 3.21 0.47 -13.56
CA GLU A 320 3.73 -0.61 -14.42
C GLU A 320 3.19 -1.99 -14.01
N ALA A 321 3.06 -2.23 -12.70
CA ALA A 321 2.49 -3.45 -12.14
C ALA A 321 1.00 -3.61 -12.48
N LEU A 322 0.19 -2.58 -12.24
CA LEU A 322 -1.25 -2.59 -12.55
C LEU A 322 -1.50 -2.70 -14.06
N LYS A 323 -0.71 -2.02 -14.89
CA LYS A 323 -0.79 -2.16 -16.34
C LYS A 323 -0.39 -3.56 -16.81
N TRP A 324 0.74 -4.11 -16.33
CA TRP A 324 1.13 -5.48 -16.69
C TRP A 324 0.06 -6.49 -16.27
N LEU A 325 -0.61 -6.26 -15.14
CA LEU A 325 -1.71 -7.09 -14.65
C LEU A 325 -2.92 -7.09 -15.61
N LEU A 326 -3.32 -5.93 -16.15
CA LEU A 326 -4.35 -5.82 -17.19
C LEU A 326 -3.94 -6.51 -18.51
N ASP A 327 -2.67 -6.37 -18.89
CA ASP A 327 -2.14 -6.89 -20.15
C ASP A 327 -1.95 -8.43 -20.12
N ASN A 328 -1.89 -9.05 -18.93
CA ASN A 328 -1.54 -10.48 -18.76
C ASN A 328 -2.57 -11.31 -17.98
N SER A 329 -3.65 -10.71 -17.45
CA SER A 329 -4.75 -11.46 -16.83
C SER A 329 -5.65 -12.12 -17.86
N ASN A 330 -6.04 -13.37 -17.62
CA ASN A 330 -7.17 -13.99 -18.33
C ASN A 330 -8.45 -13.17 -18.09
N LYS A 331 -9.18 -12.88 -19.16
CA LYS A 331 -10.45 -12.14 -19.17
C LYS A 331 -11.62 -13.09 -19.29
#